data_AF-A0A961QSM8-F1
#
_entry.id   AF-A0A961QSM8-F1
#
_cell.length_a   1.000
_cell.length_b   1.000
_cell.length_c   1.000
_cell.angle_alpha   90.00
_cell.angle_beta   90.00
_cell.angle_gamma   90.00
#
_symmetry.space_group_name_H-M   'P 1'
#
loop_
_entity.id
_entity.type
_entity.pdbx_description
1 polymer ?
#
loop_
_entity_poly.entity_id
_entity_poly.type
_entity_poly.pdbx_seq_one_letter_code
_entity_poly.pdbx_strand_id
1 'polypeptide(L)'
;PLRQIAENAGVDGSVVAGKVIESTDETFGFNAQSEAYGDMFKFGVIDPAKVVRTALQDAASVSGLLITTEAMIADKPEPKGQGGMPGGMGGMGGMDGMM
;
A
#
# COMPACT_ATOMS: atom_id res chain seq x y z
N PRO A 1 3.32 -11.55 -0.12
CA PRO A 1 3.31 -11.53 -1.62
C PRO A 1 2.94 -12.87 -2.24
N LEU A 2 3.62 -13.96 -1.88
CA LEU A 2 3.45 -15.28 -2.49
C LEU A 2 2.00 -15.80 -2.50
N ARG A 3 1.27 -15.71 -1.36
CA ARG A 3 -0.15 -16.11 -1.31
C ARG A 3 -1.01 -15.36 -2.32
N GLN A 4 -0.87 -14.04 -2.39
CA GLN A 4 -1.62 -13.20 -3.31
C GLN A 4 -1.29 -13.53 -4.78
N ILE A 5 -0.02 -13.82 -5.09
CA ILE A 5 0.40 -14.22 -6.44
C ILE A 5 -0.26 -15.55 -6.83
N ALA A 6 -0.25 -16.52 -5.92
CA ALA A 6 -0.90 -17.82 -6.11
C ALA A 6 -2.42 -17.69 -6.30
N GLU A 7 -3.10 -16.91 -5.46
CA GLU A 7 -4.54 -16.65 -5.58
C GLU A 7 -4.89 -15.97 -6.92
N ASN A 8 -4.08 -15.00 -7.35
CA ASN A 8 -4.25 -14.33 -8.64
C ASN A 8 -4.01 -15.28 -9.83
N ALA A 9 -3.22 -16.34 -9.63
CA ALA A 9 -3.01 -17.42 -10.59
C ALA A 9 -4.10 -18.50 -10.53
N GLY A 10 -5.10 -18.38 -9.64
CA GLY A 10 -6.22 -19.31 -9.52
C GLY A 10 -5.97 -20.53 -8.64
N VAL A 11 -4.87 -20.56 -7.89
CA VAL A 11 -4.52 -21.66 -6.98
C VAL A 11 -4.60 -21.20 -5.51
N ASP A 12 -4.81 -22.14 -4.59
CA ASP A 12 -4.91 -21.82 -3.16
C ASP A 12 -3.56 -21.34 -2.61
N GLY A 13 -3.51 -20.05 -2.25
CA GLY A 13 -2.29 -19.42 -1.75
C GLY A 13 -1.77 -20.01 -0.43
N SER A 14 -2.65 -20.54 0.42
CA SER A 14 -2.24 -21.14 1.70
C SER A 14 -1.53 -22.48 1.48
N VAL A 15 -2.03 -23.30 0.56
CA VAL A 15 -1.40 -24.56 0.16
C VAL A 15 -0.02 -24.29 -0.46
N VAL A 16 0.06 -23.33 -1.38
CA VAL A 16 1.33 -22.95 -2.03
C VAL A 16 2.33 -22.44 -1.00
N ALA A 17 1.92 -21.55 -0.10
CA ALA A 17 2.79 -21.02 0.95
C ALA A 17 3.27 -22.10 1.92
N GLY A 18 2.38 -23.02 2.32
CA GLY A 18 2.74 -24.14 3.19
C GLY A 18 3.83 -25.01 2.56
N LYS A 19 3.62 -25.42 1.31
CA LYS A 19 4.58 -26.28 0.60
C LYS A 19 5.95 -25.62 0.37
N VAL A 20 5.98 -24.30 0.14
CA VAL A 20 7.26 -23.56 0.01
C VAL A 20 7.98 -23.46 1.37
N ILE A 21 7.25 -23.24 2.47
CA ILE A 21 7.82 -23.16 3.83
C ILE A 21 8.36 -24.51 4.32
N GLU A 22 7.77 -25.63 3.89
CA GLU A 22 8.24 -26.98 4.24
C GLU A 22 9.61 -27.34 3.62
N SER A 23 10.03 -26.65 2.57
CA SER A 23 11.32 -26.86 1.93
C SER A 23 12.46 -26.19 2.70
N THR A 24 13.59 -26.88 2.81
CA THR A 24 14.84 -26.30 3.35
C THR A 24 15.73 -25.70 2.27
N ASP A 25 15.35 -25.82 1.00
CA ASP A 25 16.09 -25.24 -0.14
C ASP A 25 15.68 -23.78 -0.34
N GLU A 26 16.65 -22.87 -0.20
CA GLU A 26 16.46 -21.42 -0.34
C GLU A 26 15.98 -21.00 -1.75
N THR A 27 16.24 -21.84 -2.75
CA THR A 27 15.87 -21.57 -4.15
C THR A 27 14.51 -22.15 -4.52
N PHE A 28 13.93 -22.98 -3.65
CA PHE A 28 12.66 -23.62 -3.92
C PHE A 28 11.51 -22.62 -3.82
N GLY A 29 10.68 -22.58 -4.86
CA GLY A 29 9.51 -21.73 -4.91
C GLY A 29 8.44 -22.26 -5.84
N PHE A 30 7.47 -21.40 -6.12
CA PHE A 30 6.34 -21.68 -6.99
C PHE A 30 6.36 -20.72 -8.18
N ASN A 31 6.41 -21.28 -9.39
CA ASN A 31 6.26 -20.52 -10.62
C ASN A 31 4.78 -20.41 -10.98
N ALA A 32 4.22 -19.21 -10.81
CA ALA A 32 2.79 -18.96 -11.06
C ALA A 32 2.38 -19.04 -12.54
N GLN A 33 3.33 -18.95 -13.48
CA GLN A 33 3.02 -19.06 -14.91
C GLN A 33 2.81 -20.52 -15.33
N SER A 34 3.60 -21.44 -14.76
CA SER A 34 3.57 -22.87 -15.10
C SER A 34 2.92 -23.74 -14.02
N GLU A 35 2.56 -23.15 -12.89
CA GLU A 35 2.06 -23.82 -11.68
C GLU A 35 3.02 -24.90 -11.13
N ALA A 36 4.31 -24.79 -11.45
CA ALA A 36 5.33 -25.76 -11.06
C ALA A 36 6.09 -25.31 -9.80
N TYR A 37 6.46 -26.28 -8.97
CA TYR A 37 7.36 -26.08 -7.85
C TYR A 37 8.79 -26.48 -8.23
N GLY A 38 9.77 -25.72 -7.78
CA GLY A 38 11.17 -26.02 -8.06
C GLY A 38 12.08 -24.83 -7.85
N ASP A 39 13.28 -24.94 -8.40
CA ASP A 39 14.33 -23.94 -8.32
C ASP A 39 13.97 -22.68 -9.13
N MET A 40 13.79 -21.56 -8.42
CA MET A 40 13.38 -20.28 -8.99
C MET A 40 14.45 -19.67 -9.90
N PHE A 41 15.74 -19.96 -9.66
CA PHE A 41 16.82 -19.53 -10.56
C PHE A 41 16.76 -20.30 -11.87
N LYS A 42 16.54 -21.62 -11.82
CA LYS A 42 16.35 -22.43 -13.05
C LYS A 42 15.12 -22.00 -13.83
N PHE A 43 14.05 -21.61 -13.15
CA PHE A 43 12.85 -21.04 -13.78
C PHE A 43 13.05 -19.61 -14.31
N GLY A 44 14.14 -18.94 -13.96
CA GLY A 44 14.40 -17.56 -14.37
C GLY A 44 13.49 -16.53 -13.68
N VAL A 45 12.80 -16.92 -12.60
CA VAL A 45 11.94 -16.04 -11.81
C VAL A 45 12.77 -15.45 -10.67
N ILE A 46 13.51 -14.38 -10.99
CA ILE A 46 14.50 -13.78 -10.11
C ILE A 46 14.11 -12.34 -9.77
N ASP A 47 14.02 -12.03 -8.49
CA ASP A 47 13.79 -10.67 -8.02
C ASP A 47 15.12 -9.96 -7.70
N PRO A 48 15.32 -8.70 -8.17
CA PRO A 48 16.51 -7.94 -7.81
C PRO A 48 16.59 -7.68 -6.30
N ALA A 49 17.73 -7.98 -5.68
CA ALA A 49 17.94 -7.80 -4.25
C ALA A 49 17.66 -6.37 -3.75
N LYS A 50 17.96 -5.35 -4.58
CA LYS A 50 17.64 -3.95 -4.25
C LYS A 50 16.13 -3.73 -4.09
N VAL A 51 15.32 -4.31 -4.97
CA VAL A 51 13.86 -4.14 -4.98
C VAL A 51 13.25 -4.79 -3.75
N VAL A 52 13.59 -6.05 -3.48
CA VAL A 52 13.03 -6.79 -2.33
C VAL A 52 13.42 -6.13 -1.01
N ARG A 53 14.68 -5.71 -0.87
CA ARG A 53 15.16 -5.04 0.34
C ARG A 53 14.44 -3.72 0.57
N THR A 54 14.37 -2.86 -0.45
CA THR A 54 13.69 -1.56 -0.34
C THR A 54 12.21 -1.74 0.00
N ALA A 55 11.51 -2.66 -0.66
CA ALA A 55 10.10 -2.93 -0.38
C ALA A 55 9.85 -3.34 1.08
N LEU A 56 10.69 -4.23 1.64
CA LEU A 56 10.57 -4.64 3.03
C LEU A 56 10.90 -3.50 4.01
N GLN A 57 11.91 -2.70 3.72
CA GLN A 57 12.31 -1.56 4.54
C GLN A 57 11.21 -0.48 4.57
N ASP A 58 10.64 -0.14 3.41
CA ASP A 58 9.57 0.85 3.30
C ASP A 58 8.30 0.36 4.02
N ALA A 59 7.95 -0.92 3.85
CA ALA A 59 6.82 -1.52 4.55
C ALA A 59 7.00 -1.51 6.07
N ALA A 60 8.19 -1.85 6.56
CA ALA A 60 8.50 -1.79 7.99
C ALA A 60 8.46 -0.36 8.55
N SER A 61 8.95 0.62 7.77
CA SER A 61 8.93 2.04 8.13
C SER A 61 7.50 2.56 8.31
N VAL A 62 6.63 2.32 7.33
CA VAL A 62 5.21 2.72 7.40
C VAL A 62 4.48 1.97 8.51
N SER A 63 4.71 0.66 8.65
CA SER A 63 4.09 -0.13 9.71
C SER A 63 4.50 0.35 11.10
N GLY A 64 5.77 0.72 11.29
CA GLY A 64 6.28 1.27 12.55
C GLY A 64 5.60 2.58 12.92
N LEU A 65 5.39 3.47 11.95
CA LEU A 65 4.62 4.70 12.16
C LEU A 65 3.18 4.39 12.54
N LEU A 66 2.49 3.52 11.79
CA LEU A 66 1.08 3.21 12.01
C LEU A 66 0.81 2.53 13.36
N ILE A 67 1.72 1.65 13.82
CA ILE A 67 1.57 0.96 15.12
C ILE A 67 1.78 1.91 16.30
N THR A 68 2.60 2.94 16.15
CA THR A 68 2.96 3.86 17.25
C THR A 68 2.17 5.17 17.25
N THR A 69 1.38 5.43 16.19
CA THR A 69 0.57 6.63 16.07
C THR A 69 -0.83 6.39 16.64
N GLU A 70 -1.09 6.92 17.83
CA GLU A 70 -2.39 6.77 18.52
C GLU A 70 -3.49 7.66 17.93
N ALA A 71 -3.14 8.82 17.37
CA ALA A 71 -4.12 9.78 16.84
C ALA A 71 -3.56 10.56 15.65
N MET A 72 -4.42 10.82 14.66
CA MET A 72 -4.18 11.76 13.58
C MET A 72 -5.19 12.89 13.69
N ILE A 73 -4.70 14.14 13.74
CA ILE A 73 -5.52 15.35 13.72
C ILE A 73 -5.39 15.93 12.31
N ALA A 74 -6.52 16.19 11.67
CA ALA A 74 -6.58 16.83 10.37
C ALA A 74 -7.58 17.98 10.42
N ASP A 75 -7.21 19.12 9.83
CA ASP A 75 -8.12 20.24 9.67
C ASP A 75 -9.16 19.91 8.61
N LYS A 76 -10.43 20.23 8.91
CA LYS A 76 -11.49 20.10 7.92
C LYS A 76 -11.22 21.10 6.79
N PRO A 77 -11.26 20.69 5.51
CA PRO A 77 -11.12 21.62 4.40
C PRO A 77 -12.17 22.73 4.56
N GLU A 78 -11.72 23.98 4.56
CA GLU A 78 -12.66 25.09 4.50
C GLU A 78 -13.49 24.93 3.22
N PRO A 79 -14.82 25.16 3.27
CA PRO A 79 -15.58 25.27 2.05
C PRO A 79 -14.88 26.32 1.20
N LYS A 80 -14.47 25.96 -0.03
CA LYS A 80 -13.91 26.93 -0.97
C LYS A 80 -14.88 28.10 -0.97
N GLY A 81 -14.41 29.24 -0.46
CA GLY A 81 -15.18 30.48 -0.53
C GLY A 81 -15.66 30.60 -1.96
N GLN A 82 -16.97 30.78 -2.13
CA GLN A 82 -17.55 30.96 -3.45
C GLN A 82 -16.73 32.05 -4.14
N GLY A 83 -15.83 31.62 -5.03
CA GLY A 83 -15.04 32.48 -5.86
C GLY A 83 -16.02 33.39 -6.57
N GLY A 84 -15.77 34.70 -6.45
CA GLY A 84 -16.78 35.73 -6.56
C GLY A 84 -17.73 35.57 -7.73
N MET A 85 -19.01 35.77 -7.46
CA MET A 85 -19.90 36.30 -8.49
C MET A 85 -19.54 37.79 -8.69
N PRO A 86 -19.07 38.18 -9.89
CA PRO A 86 -19.01 39.58 -10.25
C PRO A 86 -20.44 40.02 -10.57
N GLY A 87 -21.09 40.74 -9.65
CA GLY A 87 -22.37 41.35 -9.99
C GLY A 87 -23.23 41.81 -8.82
N GLY A 88 -23.06 43.07 -8.44
CA GLY A 88 -24.18 43.99 -8.25
C GLY A 88 -24.90 44.01 -6.90
N MET A 89 -25.04 45.23 -6.36
CA MET A 89 -26.00 45.66 -5.33
C MET A 89 -25.73 45.08 -3.93
N GLY A 90 -25.22 45.83 -2.95
CA GLY A 90 -25.73 47.11 -2.47
C GLY A 90 -26.40 46.89 -1.11
N GLY A 91 -25.89 47.54 -0.05
CA GLY A 91 -26.44 47.53 1.32
C GLY A 91 -25.43 47.00 2.33
N MET A 92 -24.72 47.86 3.06
CA MET A 92 -25.16 48.36 4.38
C MET A 92 -25.22 47.18 5.37
N GLY A 93 -24.19 46.93 6.18
CA GLY A 93 -23.68 47.81 7.23
C GLY A 93 -23.82 47.02 8.53
N GLY A 94 -22.74 46.89 9.30
CA GLY A 94 -22.76 46.05 10.50
C GLY A 94 -21.36 45.84 11.04
N MET A 95 -20.78 46.92 11.55
CA MET A 95 -19.63 46.89 12.43
C MET A 95 -20.11 46.47 13.82
N ASP A 96 -19.82 45.23 14.20
CA ASP A 96 -19.74 44.74 15.58
C ASP A 96 -18.57 43.75 15.56
N GLY A 97 -17.38 44.00 16.12
CA GLY A 97 -17.10 44.70 17.36
C GLY A 97 -16.69 43.69 18.43
N MET A 98 -15.37 43.56 18.65
CA MET A 98 -14.71 43.17 19.92
C MET A 98 -15.07 41.82 20.58
N MET A 99 -14.20 40.82 20.40
CA MET A 99 -13.26 40.27 21.40
C MET A 99 -12.47 39.10 20.80
#